data_AF-A0A354IQX5-F1
#
_entry.id   AF-A0A354IQX5-F1
#
_cell.length_a   1.000
_cell.length_b   1.000
_cell.length_c   1.000
_cell.angle_alpha   90.00
_cell.angle_beta   90.00
_cell.angle_gamma   90.00
#
_symmetry.space_group_name_H-M   'P 1'
#
loop_
_entity.id
_entity.type
_entity.pdbx_description
1 polymer ?
#
loop_
_entity_poly.entity_id
_entity_poly.type
_entity_poly.pdbx_seq_one_letter_code
_entity_poly.pdbx_strand_id
1 'polypeptide(L)' 'MKKPIYLILALPLLLTGCLEVDQHPEWIRGEYAGKTDNRHPQTHFHNDRLAWSAAIQNRNQKQNEYNRANP' A
#
# COMPACT_ATOMS: atom_id res chain seq x y z
N MET A 1 -5.79 31.00 43.17
CA MET A 1 -5.09 30.13 42.18
C MET A 1 -5.94 30.06 40.92
N LYS A 2 -5.55 30.75 39.84
CA LYS A 2 -6.32 30.75 38.58
C LYS A 2 -6.10 29.39 37.91
N LYS A 3 -7.18 28.63 37.70
CA LYS A 3 -7.12 27.26 37.17
C LYS A 3 -6.59 27.31 35.72
N PRO A 4 -5.61 26.47 35.33
CA PRO A 4 -5.03 26.47 33.97
C PRO A 4 -5.97 25.81 32.94
N ILE A 5 -7.28 26.08 33.03
CA ILE A 5 -8.31 25.50 32.17
C ILE A 5 -8.07 25.88 30.70
N TYR A 6 -7.59 27.10 30.46
CA TYR A 6 -7.26 27.58 29.12
C TYR A 6 -6.11 26.81 28.46
N LEU A 7 -5.18 26.28 29.26
CA LEU A 7 -4.02 25.55 28.75
C LEU A 7 -4.40 24.11 28.35
N ILE A 8 -5.35 23.51 29.07
CA ILE A 8 -5.92 22.19 28.76
C ILE A 8 -6.79 22.28 27.50
N LEU A 9 -7.58 23.34 27.34
CA LEU A 9 -8.44 23.56 26.17
C LEU A 9 -7.64 23.87 24.88
N ALA A 10 -6.42 24.38 24.98
CA ALA A 10 -5.58 24.68 23.83
C ALA A 10 -4.91 23.44 23.19
N LEU A 11 -4.79 22.33 23.95
CA LEU A 11 -4.11 21.11 23.49
C LEU A 11 -4.75 20.47 22.25
N PRO A 12 -6.08 20.23 22.17
CA PRO A 12 -6.67 19.60 20.98
C PRO A 12 -6.53 20.45 19.72
N LEU A 13 -6.55 21.79 19.84
CA LEU A 13 -6.37 22.71 18.72
C LEU A 13 -4.97 22.62 18.09
N LEU A 14 -3.96 22.22 18.87
CA LEU A 14 -2.61 21.99 18.38
C LEU A 14 -2.46 20.62 17.70
N LEU A 15 -3.28 19.63 18.07
CA LEU A 15 -3.22 18.29 17.49
C LEU A 15 -4.01 18.17 16.17
N THR A 16 -5.00 19.04 15.91
CA THR A 16 -5.84 18.94 14.71
C THR A 16 -5.15 19.40 13.42
N GLY A 17 -3.96 19.99 13.47
CA GLY A 17 -3.27 20.55 12.29
C GLY A 17 -2.21 19.67 11.62
N CYS A 18 -1.91 18.47 12.14
CA CYS A 18 -0.74 17.69 11.70
C CYS A 18 -1.01 16.65 10.59
N LEU A 19 -2.23 16.55 10.03
CA LEU A 19 -2.58 15.43 9.14
C LEU A 19 -3.18 15.82 7.78
N GLU A 20 -3.19 17.09 7.42
CA GLU A 20 -3.65 17.57 6.12
C GLU A 20 -2.46 17.67 5.15
N VAL A 21 -1.99 16.52 4.69
CA VAL A 21 -1.07 16.43 3.54
C VAL A 21 -1.78 15.61 2.47
N ASP A 22 -1.73 16.07 1.23
CA ASP A 22 -2.28 15.33 0.10
C ASP A 22 -1.70 13.92 0.06
N GLN A 23 -2.56 12.93 0.29
CA GLN A 23 -2.17 11.51 0.36
C GLN A 23 -2.02 10.87 -1.01
N HIS A 24 -2.32 11.61 -2.08
CA HIS A 24 -2.05 11.17 -3.44
C HIS A 24 -0.86 11.95 -3.98
N PRO A 25 0.12 11.30 -4.64
CA PRO A 25 1.15 12.04 -5.34
C PRO A 25 0.53 12.77 -6.52
N GLU A 26 1.20 13.85 -6.92
CA GLU A 26 0.75 14.68 -8.02
C GLU A 26 0.75 13.91 -9.35
N TRP A 27 -0.19 14.25 -10.22
CA TRP A 27 -0.25 13.74 -11.57
C TRP A 27 0.55 14.67 -12.49
N ILE A 28 1.80 14.31 -12.76
CA ILE A 28 2.73 15.16 -13.51
C ILE A 28 2.98 14.51 -14.87
N ARG A 29 2.83 15.27 -15.98
CA ARG A 29 3.11 14.81 -17.36
C ARG A 29 2.31 13.56 -17.80
N GLY A 30 1.10 13.36 -17.28
CA GLY A 30 0.28 12.21 -17.68
C GLY A 30 0.62 10.91 -16.94
N GLU A 31 1.45 10.96 -15.91
CA GLU A 31 1.85 9.81 -15.11
C GLU A 31 1.77 10.11 -13.61
N TYR A 32 1.61 9.04 -12.83
CA TYR A 32 1.65 9.08 -11.38
C TYR A 32 3.07 9.42 -10.94
N ALA A 33 3.30 10.58 -10.32
CA ALA A 33 4.62 11.04 -9.86
C ALA A 33 5.11 10.33 -8.57
N GLY A 34 4.68 9.09 -8.36
CA GLY A 34 5.11 8.26 -7.24
C GLY A 34 6.41 7.51 -7.51
N LYS A 35 6.93 6.87 -6.46
CA LYS A 35 8.04 5.92 -6.59
C LYS A 35 7.62 4.76 -7.51
N THR A 36 8.53 4.29 -8.35
CA THR A 36 8.29 3.08 -9.14
C THR A 36 8.09 1.87 -8.24
N ASP A 37 6.98 1.15 -8.44
CA ASP A 37 6.71 -0.08 -7.71
C ASP A 37 7.65 -1.20 -8.15
N ASN A 38 8.22 -1.88 -7.16
CA ASN A 38 8.98 -3.09 -7.40
C ASN A 38 8.02 -4.21 -7.83
N ARG A 39 8.14 -4.65 -9.07
CA ARG A 39 7.32 -5.75 -9.59
C ARG A 39 7.76 -7.06 -8.94
N HIS A 40 6.81 -7.95 -8.67
CA HIS A 40 7.09 -9.30 -8.16
C HIS A 40 8.22 -10.07 -8.89
N PRO A 41 8.31 -10.05 -10.24
CA PRO A 41 9.45 -10.66 -10.95
C PRO A 41 10.80 -10.00 -10.67
N GLN A 42 10.84 -8.68 -10.41
CA GLN A 42 12.07 -7.97 -10.07
C GLN A 42 12.57 -8.40 -8.69
N THR A 43 11.67 -8.44 -7.70
CA THR A 43 12.02 -8.70 -6.30
C THR A 43 12.33 -10.17 -6.01
N HIS A 44 11.58 -11.11 -6.62
CA HIS A 44 11.63 -12.52 -6.23
C HIS A 44 12.17 -13.46 -7.31
N PHE A 45 12.22 -13.00 -8.56
CA PHE A 45 12.61 -13.85 -9.69
C PHE A 45 13.79 -13.27 -10.48
N HIS A 46 14.49 -12.25 -9.96
CA HIS A 46 15.66 -11.65 -10.61
C HIS A 46 15.40 -11.22 -12.07
N ASN A 47 14.18 -10.73 -12.34
CA ASN A 47 13.68 -10.40 -13.69
C ASN A 47 13.43 -11.60 -14.63
N ASP A 48 13.55 -12.85 -14.17
CA ASP A 48 13.11 -14.01 -14.92
C ASP A 48 11.58 -14.07 -15.00
N ARG A 49 11.07 -13.68 -16.18
CA ARG A 49 9.63 -13.63 -16.45
C ARG A 49 9.03 -15.03 -16.67
N LEU A 50 9.83 -16.01 -17.10
CA LEU A 50 9.37 -17.37 -17.31
C LEU A 50 9.21 -18.10 -15.97
N ALA A 51 10.18 -17.95 -15.07
CA ALA A 51 10.06 -18.49 -13.72
C ALA A 51 8.86 -17.87 -12.96
N TRP A 52 8.67 -16.55 -13.08
CA TRP A 52 7.50 -15.88 -12.51
C TRP A 52 6.18 -16.39 -13.10
N SER A 53 6.08 -16.54 -14.43
CA SER A 53 4.83 -17.00 -15.06
C SER A 53 4.50 -18.44 -14.66
N ALA A 54 5.49 -19.33 -14.58
CA ALA A 54 5.32 -20.69 -14.10
C ALA A 54 4.82 -20.74 -12.65
N ALA A 55 5.34 -19.88 -11.77
CA ALA A 55 4.88 -19.77 -10.38
C ALA A 55 3.41 -19.33 -10.29
N ILE A 56 2.99 -18.36 -11.10
CA ILE A 56 1.59 -17.91 -11.16
C ILE A 56 0.68 -19.03 -11.67
N GLN A 57 1.07 -19.73 -12.74
CA GLN A 57 0.29 -20.84 -13.28
C GLN A 57 0.12 -21.98 -12.25
N ASN A 58 1.21 -22.39 -11.60
CA ASN A 58 1.18 -23.41 -10.55
C ASN A 58 0.27 -23.00 -9.38
N ARG A 59 0.34 -21.73 -8.95
CA ARG A 59 -0.57 -21.19 -7.93
C ARG A 59 -2.02 -21.28 -8.38
N ASN A 60 -2.33 -20.81 -9.59
CA ASN A 60 -3.70 -20.80 -10.11
C ASN A 60 -4.27 -22.22 -10.23
N GLN A 61 -3.46 -23.20 -10.65
CA GLN A 61 -3.87 -24.62 -10.69
C GLN A 61 -4.22 -25.17 -9.30
N LYS A 62 -3.43 -24.81 -8.27
CA LYS A 62 -3.62 -25.27 -6.89
C LYS A 62 -4.69 -24.50 -6.11
N GLN A 63 -5.07 -23.31 -6.58
CA GLN A 63 -6.16 -22.50 -6.01
C GLN A 63 -7.49 -22.74 -6.72
N ASN A 64 -7.52 -23.59 -7.75
CA ASN A 64 -8.75 -23.94 -8.41
C ASN A 64 -9.63 -24.81 -7.49
N GLU A 65 -10.70 -24.22 -6.97
CA GLU A 65 -11.66 -24.90 -6.10
C GLU A 65 -12.33 -26.12 -6.76
N TYR A 66 -12.48 -26.11 -8.09
CA TYR A 66 -13.01 -27.27 -8.82
C TYR A 66 -12.12 -28.52 -8.67
N ASN A 67 -10.79 -28.34 -8.58
CA ASN A 67 -9.86 -29.45 -8.32
C ASN A 67 -9.76 -29.81 -6.82
N ARG A 68 -10.21 -28.91 -5.94
CA ARG A 68 -10.17 -29.09 -4.49
C ARG A 68 -11.42 -29.75 -3.94
N ALA A 69 -12.54 -29.62 -4.64
CA ALA A 69 -13.85 -30.16 -4.28
C ALA A 69 -14.19 -31.51 -4.94
N ASN A 70 -13.28 -32.10 -5.73
CA ASN A 70 -13.43 -33.48 -6.16
C ASN A 70 -13.16 -34.41 -4.96
N PRO A 71 -14.13 -35.22 -4.52
CA PRO A 71 -13.97 -36.16 -3.41
C PRO A 71 -13.00 -37.30 -3.72
#